data_AF-A0A951AQL4-F1
#
_entry.id   AF-A0A951AQL4-F1
#
_cell.length_a   1.000
_cell.length_b   1.000
_cell.length_c   1.000
_cell.angle_alpha   90.00
_cell.angle_beta   90.00
_cell.angle_gamma   90.00
#
_symmetry.space_group_name_H-M   'P 1'
#
loop_
_entity.id
_entity.type
_entity.pdbx_description
1 polymer ?
#
loop_
_entity_poly.entity_id
_entity_poly.type
_entity_poly.pdbx_seq_one_letter_code
_entity_poly.pdbx_strand_id
1 'polypeptide(L)' 'MTFHHRWNWITIEGTAELAGPDDSKLGLRPDELTALLRTIFTDAGGTHDDWPTYDRTIAQERRAAVLIQPTR' A
#
# COMPACT_ATOMS: atom_id res chain seq x y z
N MET A 1 -9.72 -6.02 -7.52
CA MET A 1 -10.07 -5.76 -6.08
C MET A 1 -11.46 -5.17 -6.02
N THR A 2 -12.29 -5.53 -5.03
CA THR A 2 -13.70 -5.12 -4.97
C THR A 2 -13.99 -4.31 -3.70
N PHE A 3 -14.58 -3.11 -3.85
CA PHE A 3 -15.07 -2.26 -2.76
C PHE A 3 -16.61 -2.17 -2.80
N HIS A 4 -17.27 -2.00 -1.65
CA HIS A 4 -18.74 -1.95 -1.57
C HIS A 4 -19.27 -0.68 -0.92
N HIS A 5 -20.14 0.03 -1.65
CA HIS A 5 -21.14 0.98 -1.16
C HIS A 5 -22.42 0.70 -1.98
N ARG A 6 -23.51 0.29 -1.32
CA ARG A 6 -24.86 -0.11 -1.84
C ARG A 6 -25.03 -0.37 -3.35
N TRP A 7 -25.48 -1.58 -3.70
CA TRP A 7 -26.04 -2.11 -4.97
C TRP A 7 -25.27 -1.88 -6.29
N ASN A 8 -24.29 -0.96 -6.34
CA ASN A 8 -23.47 -0.74 -7.52
C ASN A 8 -22.05 -1.24 -7.24
N TRP A 9 -21.58 -2.13 -8.10
CA TRP A 9 -20.24 -2.70 -8.04
C TRP A 9 -19.37 -2.06 -9.12
N ILE A 10 -18.14 -1.71 -8.76
CA ILE A 10 -17.09 -1.37 -9.72
C ILE A 10 -16.00 -2.41 -9.54
N THR A 11 -15.61 -3.03 -10.64
CA THR A 11 -14.47 -3.95 -10.70
C THR A 11 -13.32 -3.23 -11.38
N ILE A 12 -12.15 -3.34 -10.79
CA ILE A 12 -10.89 -2.92 -11.42
C ILE A 12 -10.06 -4.17 -11.70
N GLU A 13 -9.68 -4.34 -12.96
CA GLU A 13 -8.76 -5.36 -13.46
C GLU A 13 -7.44 -4.70 -13.89
N GLY A 14 -6.32 -5.36 -13.64
CA GLY A 14 -5.00 -4.82 -13.90
C GLY A 14 -3.88 -5.71 -13.40
N THR A 15 -2.65 -5.42 -13.81
CA THR A 15 -1.47 -6.09 -13.27
C THR A 15 -1.22 -5.60 -11.85
N ALA A 16 -1.06 -6.53 -10.91
CA ALA A 16 -0.69 -6.23 -9.55
C ALA A 16 0.83 -6.38 -9.36
N GLU A 17 1.44 -5.36 -8.78
CA GLU A 17 2.85 -5.33 -8.37
C GLU A 17 2.91 -5.18 -6.85
N LEU A 18 3.91 -5.82 -6.22
CA LEU A 18 4.06 -5.83 -4.78
C LEU A 18 5.28 -4.99 -4.39
N ALA A 19 5.08 -3.86 -3.72
CA ALA A 19 6.15 -3.09 -3.11
C ALA A 19 6.33 -3.54 -1.66
N GLY A 20 7.30 -4.42 -1.42
CA GLY A 20 7.61 -4.93 -0.09
C GLY A 20 9.10 -4.90 0.21
N PRO A 21 9.51 -5.16 1.46
CA PRO A 21 10.93 -5.13 1.86
C PRO A 21 11.78 -6.18 1.13
N ASP A 22 11.16 -7.22 0.57
CA ASP A 22 11.82 -8.27 -0.22
C ASP A 22 11.58 -8.14 -1.73
N ASP A 23 10.88 -7.10 -2.18
CA ASP A 23 10.59 -6.95 -3.60
C ASP A 23 11.79 -6.35 -4.34
N SER A 24 12.36 -7.15 -5.24
CA SER A 24 13.45 -6.72 -6.11
C SER A 24 12.98 -6.07 -7.41
N LYS A 25 11.68 -6.16 -7.74
CA LYS A 25 11.15 -5.67 -9.02
C LYS A 25 10.97 -4.17 -9.05
N LEU A 26 10.44 -3.57 -7.99
CA LEU A 26 10.22 -2.13 -7.90
C LEU A 26 11.48 -1.37 -7.45
N GLY A 27 12.46 -2.07 -6.86
CA GLY A 27 13.76 -1.49 -6.52
C GLY A 27 13.70 -0.36 -5.49
N LEU A 28 12.62 -0.27 -4.70
CA LEU A 28 12.43 0.77 -3.70
C LEU A 28 13.45 0.61 -2.58
N ARG A 29 14.08 1.71 -2.21
CA ARG A 29 14.91 1.78 -1.00
C ARG A 29 14.01 1.69 0.23
N PRO A 30 14.51 1.24 1.39
CA PRO A 30 13.69 1.10 2.59
C PRO A 30 12.96 2.38 3.01
N ASP A 31 13.60 3.54 2.88
CA ASP A 31 13.01 4.86 3.16
C ASP A 31 11.86 5.19 2.20
N GLU A 32 11.97 4.81 0.94
CA GLU A 32 10.94 5.03 -0.09
C GLU A 32 9.73 4.12 0.13
N LEU A 33 9.96 2.87 0.52
CA LEU A 33 8.89 1.95 0.89
C LEU A 33 8.11 2.46 2.10
N THR A 34 8.81 2.93 3.13
CA THR A 34 8.17 3.52 4.32
C THR A 34 7.35 4.75 3.95
N ALA A 35 7.88 5.66 3.13
CA ALA A 35 7.14 6.83 2.66
C ALA A 35 5.89 6.47 1.85
N LEU A 36 5.99 5.47 0.96
CA LEU A 36 4.86 4.95 0.18
C LEU A 36 3.76 4.38 1.09
N LEU A 37 4.13 3.56 2.06
CA LEU A 37 3.17 2.93 2.98
C LEU A 37 2.44 3.96 3.85
N ARG A 38 3.15 4.99 4.32
CA ARG A 38 2.52 6.12 5.02
C ARG A 38 1.53 6.86 4.12
N THR A 39 1.93 7.15 2.89
CA THR A 39 1.08 7.85 1.91
C THR A 39 -0.21 7.07 1.65
N ILE A 40 -0.11 5.77 1.37
CA ILE A 40 -1.27 4.89 1.17
C ILE A 40 -2.17 4.87 2.41
N PHE A 41 -1.58 4.79 3.60
CA PHE A 41 -2.34 4.78 4.85
C PHE A 41 -3.13 6.07 5.06
N THR A 42 -2.50 7.22 4.81
CA THR A 42 -3.15 8.53 4.93
C THR A 42 -4.22 8.75 3.85
N ASP A 43 -3.94 8.39 2.60
CA ASP A 43 -4.90 8.52 1.49
C ASP A 43 -6.11 7.58 1.66
N ALA A 44 -5.93 6.45 2.34
CA ALA A 44 -7.02 5.56 2.75
C ALA A 44 -7.86 6.11 3.94
N GLY A 45 -7.55 7.32 4.44
CA GLY A 45 -8.24 7.98 5.55
C GLY A 45 -7.67 7.64 6.93
N GLY A 46 -6.52 6.96 7.01
CA GLY A 46 -5.84 6.68 8.26
C GLY A 46 -5.11 7.91 8.81
N THR A 47 -5.28 8.19 10.10
CA THR A 47 -4.53 9.22 10.82
C THR A 47 -3.62 8.56 11.86
N HIS A 48 -2.40 9.07 12.00
CA HIS A 48 -1.47 8.57 13.02
C HIS A 48 -0.69 9.73 13.64
N ASP A 49 -0.60 9.74 14.96
CA ASP A 49 0.10 10.79 15.72
C ASP A 49 1.57 10.43 16.01
N ASP A 50 1.91 9.14 15.95
CA ASP A 50 3.28 8.62 16.15
C ASP A 50 3.79 7.82 14.93
N TRP A 51 4.25 8.55 13.92
CA TRP A 51 4.83 7.96 12.72
C TRP A 51 6.09 7.10 12.97
N PRO A 52 6.99 7.44 13.90
CA PRO A 52 8.11 6.55 14.25
C PRO A 52 7.68 5.16 14.74
N THR A 53 6.63 5.06 15.56
CA THR A 53 6.09 3.76 15.99
C THR A 53 5.45 3.02 14.82
N TYR A 54 4.68 3.73 13.99
CA TYR A 54 4.11 3.17 12.76
C TYR A 54 5.19 2.52 11.88
N ASP A 55 6.28 3.24 11.59
CA ASP A 55 7.37 2.71 10.75
C ASP A 55 8.01 1.47 11.32
N ARG A 56 8.23 1.45 12.64
CA ARG A 56 8.81 0.30 13.32
C ARG A 56 7.91 -0.93 13.15
N THR A 57 6.60 -0.76 13.37
CA THR A 57 5.62 -1.84 13.19
C THR A 57 5.58 -2.32 11.74
N ILE A 58 5.55 -1.40 10.78
CA ILE A 58 5.54 -1.72 9.34
C ILE A 58 6.78 -2.54 8.94
N ALA A 59 7.96 -2.13 9.42
CA ALA A 59 9.21 -2.84 9.16
C ALA A 59 9.26 -4.22 9.83
N GLN A 60 8.81 -4.32 11.09
CA GLN A 60 8.77 -5.58 11.84
C GLN A 60 7.80 -6.60 11.23
N GLU A 61 6.62 -6.13 10.82
CA GLU A 61 5.60 -6.96 10.19
C GLU A 61 5.83 -7.21 8.70
N ARG A 62 6.90 -6.61 8.13
CA ARG A 62 7.29 -6.74 6.72
C ARG A 62 6.13 -6.41 5.78
N ARG A 63 5.38 -5.35 6.07
CA ARG A 63 4.21 -4.98 5.27
C ARG A 63 4.61 -4.55 3.86
N ALA A 64 3.71 -4.81 2.92
CA ALA A 64 3.89 -4.49 1.51
C ALA A 64 2.66 -3.75 0.96
N ALA A 65 2.89 -2.87 0.00
CA ALA A 65 1.85 -2.23 -0.79
C ALA A 65 1.55 -3.06 -2.04
N VAL A 66 0.26 -3.23 -2.35
CA VAL A 66 -0.18 -3.82 -3.61
C VAL A 66 -0.59 -2.69 -4.54
N LEU A 67 0.17 -2.52 -5.62
CA LEU A 67 -0.07 -1.51 -6.64
C LEU A 67 -0.74 -2.19 -7.83
N ILE A 68 -1.91 -1.70 -8.23
CA ILE A 68 -2.63 -2.24 -9.39
C ILE A 68 -2.58 -1.19 -10.49
N GLN A 69 -2.01 -1.53 -11.63
CA GLN A 69 -2.09 -0.73 -12.85
C GLN A 69 -3.42 -1.04 -13.56
N PRO A 70 -4.44 -0.16 -13.51
CA PRO A 70 -5.76 -0.47 -14.02
C PRO A 70 -5.73 -0.59 -15.55
N THR A 71 -6.30 -1.67 -16.06
CA THR A 71 -6.52 -1.89 -17.49
C THR A 71 -8.00 -1.95 -17.86
N ARG A 72 -8.89 -2.17 -16.88
CA ARG A 72 -10.35 -2.18 -17.06
C ARG A 72 -11.09 -1.90 -15.77
#